data_AF-A0A2V6KJK6-F1
#
_entry.id   AF-A0A2V6KJK6-F1
#
_cell.length_a   1.000
_cell.length_b   1.000
_cell.length_c   1.000
_cell.angle_alpha   90.00
_cell.angle_beta   90.00
_cell.angle_gamma   90.00
#
_symmetry.space_group_name_H-M   'P 1'
#
loop_
_entity.id
_entity.type
_entity.pdbx_description
1 polymer ?
#
loop_
_entity_poly.entity_id
_entity_poly.type
_entity_poly.pdbx_seq_one_letter_code
_entity_poly.pdbx_strand_id
1 'polypeptide(L)'
;LKMERTRFVNPHGIDYKVKPLPYSTAEDMARLTRYAMNKPSFRFYVSQKERQISFDRAGHRLNYMLRNTNELLGKMGIDGVKTGTSARSGQCLILYANRESEVVRQGHQETVYPRHLMVVLLGSTNRFNEGTALLQRGWQLYDQWAAAGRLADPKKLL
;
A
#
# COMPACT_ATOMS: atom_id res chain seq x y z
N LEU A 1 4.33 6.09 -15.35
CA LEU A 1 3.72 5.02 -14.52
C LEU A 1 3.00 3.95 -15.34
N LYS A 2 2.69 4.16 -16.64
CA LYS A 2 2.01 3.19 -17.52
C LYS A 2 0.71 2.63 -16.92
N MET A 3 -0.10 3.52 -16.33
CA MET A 3 -1.41 3.18 -15.77
C MET A 3 -2.48 3.28 -16.85
N GLU A 4 -2.37 2.43 -17.88
CA GLU A 4 -3.16 2.53 -19.10
C GLU A 4 -4.64 2.15 -18.88
N ARG A 5 -4.94 1.49 -17.76
CA ARG A 5 -6.28 1.06 -17.36
C ARG A 5 -6.79 1.88 -16.18
N THR A 6 -6.46 3.17 -16.15
CA THR A 6 -6.89 4.11 -15.12
C THR A 6 -7.45 5.39 -15.71
N ARG A 7 -8.55 5.88 -15.12
CA ARG A 7 -9.10 7.21 -15.38
C ARG A 7 -9.43 7.89 -14.06
N PHE A 8 -8.65 8.90 -13.71
CA PHE A 8 -8.97 9.83 -12.63
C PHE A 8 -9.84 10.95 -13.15
N VAL A 9 -10.85 11.33 -12.35
CA VAL A 9 -11.80 12.40 -12.69
C VAL A 9 -11.94 13.41 -11.55
N ASN A 10 -11.39 13.10 -10.38
CA ASN A 10 -11.29 13.98 -9.22
C ASN A 10 -10.16 13.45 -8.29
N PRO A 11 -9.67 14.26 -7.34
CA PRO A 11 -8.53 13.90 -6.51
C PRO A 11 -8.87 13.06 -5.26
N HIS A 12 -10.15 12.77 -5.01
CA HIS A 12 -10.61 12.17 -3.73
C HIS A 12 -11.34 10.83 -3.89
N GLY A 13 -11.69 10.41 -5.10
CA GLY A 13 -12.31 9.11 -5.38
C GLY A 13 -13.82 9.03 -5.08
N ILE A 14 -14.51 10.16 -4.91
CA ILE A 14 -15.99 10.14 -4.80
C ILE A 14 -16.55 9.91 -6.20
N ASP A 15 -17.54 9.03 -6.30
CA ASP A 15 -18.14 8.56 -7.56
C ASP A 15 -19.63 8.95 -7.70
N TYR A 16 -20.17 9.68 -6.72
CA TYR A 16 -21.56 10.15 -6.75
C TYR A 16 -21.75 11.30 -7.76
N LYS A 17 -22.67 11.11 -8.72
CA LYS A 17 -22.98 12.08 -9.79
C LYS A 17 -21.76 12.52 -10.63
N VAL A 18 -20.75 11.68 -10.72
CA VAL A 18 -19.54 11.94 -11.50
C VAL A 18 -19.65 11.32 -12.90
N LYS A 19 -19.38 12.11 -13.95
CA LYS A 19 -19.31 11.67 -15.35
C LYS A 19 -18.10 12.31 -16.04
N PRO A 20 -17.25 11.55 -16.76
CA PRO A 20 -17.27 10.09 -16.88
C PRO A 20 -16.94 9.40 -15.55
N LEU A 21 -17.27 8.10 -15.41
CA LEU A 21 -16.97 7.36 -14.17
C LEU A 21 -15.45 7.18 -13.97
N PRO A 22 -14.92 7.33 -12.74
CA PRO A 22 -13.55 6.97 -12.44
C PRO A 22 -13.36 5.45 -12.39
N TYR A 23 -12.16 4.98 -12.72
CA TYR A 23 -11.76 3.58 -12.52
C TYR A 23 -10.24 3.44 -12.47
N SER A 24 -9.77 2.30 -11.97
CA SER A 24 -8.38 1.84 -12.04
C SER A 24 -8.35 0.30 -11.94
N THR A 25 -7.16 -0.29 -11.90
CA THR A 25 -6.95 -1.73 -11.69
C THR A 25 -5.98 -1.97 -10.53
N ALA A 26 -5.97 -3.18 -9.99
CA ALA A 26 -5.04 -3.54 -8.92
C ALA A 26 -3.58 -3.37 -9.37
N GLU A 27 -3.27 -3.72 -10.63
CA GLU A 27 -1.95 -3.57 -11.23
C GLU A 27 -1.54 -2.09 -11.35
N ASP A 28 -2.41 -1.24 -11.91
CA ASP A 28 -2.12 0.19 -12.07
C ASP A 28 -1.90 0.87 -10.71
N MET A 29 -2.73 0.52 -9.72
CA MET A 29 -2.58 1.03 -8.37
C MET A 29 -1.29 0.51 -7.71
N ALA A 30 -0.89 -0.72 -7.95
CA ALA A 30 0.40 -1.23 -7.48
C ALA A 30 1.58 -0.46 -8.10
N ARG A 31 1.51 -0.13 -9.39
CA ARG A 31 2.52 0.72 -10.07
C ARG A 31 2.59 2.11 -9.44
N LEU A 32 1.44 2.73 -9.18
CA LEU A 32 1.35 4.03 -8.52
C LEU A 32 1.93 3.99 -7.10
N THR A 33 1.51 3.00 -6.30
CA THR A 33 1.97 2.86 -4.92
C THR A 33 3.47 2.59 -4.87
N ARG A 34 4.02 1.75 -5.77
CA ARG A 34 5.47 1.50 -5.85
C ARG A 34 6.23 2.79 -6.10
N TYR A 35 5.76 3.62 -7.03
CA TYR A 35 6.35 4.93 -7.29
C TYR A 35 6.23 5.88 -6.09
N ALA A 36 5.06 5.93 -5.44
CA ALA A 36 4.82 6.81 -4.30
C ALA A 36 5.66 6.41 -3.08
N MET A 37 5.78 5.12 -2.78
CA MET A 37 6.58 4.60 -1.65
C MET A 37 8.08 4.84 -1.84
N ASN A 38 8.56 5.12 -3.05
CA ASN A 38 9.94 5.58 -3.25
C ASN A 38 10.18 7.02 -2.75
N LYS A 39 9.13 7.79 -2.45
CA LYS A 39 9.24 9.16 -1.92
C LYS A 39 9.24 9.12 -0.38
N PRO A 40 10.33 9.58 0.29
CA PRO A 40 10.40 9.56 1.76
C PRO A 40 9.27 10.33 2.44
N SER A 41 8.84 11.46 1.87
CA SER A 41 7.72 12.26 2.40
C SER A 41 6.40 11.50 2.37
N PHE A 42 6.13 10.73 1.31
CA PHE A 42 4.92 9.92 1.22
C PHE A 42 4.93 8.81 2.28
N ARG A 43 6.06 8.08 2.41
CA ARG A 43 6.23 7.06 3.47
C ARG A 43 6.00 7.64 4.86
N PHE A 44 6.53 8.83 5.12
CA PHE A 44 6.34 9.52 6.39
C PHE A 44 4.86 9.69 6.72
N TYR A 45 4.04 10.18 5.79
CA TYR A 45 2.62 10.40 6.06
C TYR A 45 1.80 9.11 6.21
N VAL A 46 2.03 8.10 5.36
CA VAL A 46 1.19 6.89 5.36
C VAL A 46 1.50 5.94 6.52
N SER A 47 2.68 6.05 7.12
CA SER A 47 3.14 5.23 8.26
C SER A 47 2.67 5.75 9.62
N GLN A 48 2.06 6.92 9.70
CA GLN A 48 1.58 7.47 10.97
C GLN A 48 0.27 6.81 11.39
N LYS A 49 0.24 6.24 12.60
CA LYS A 49 -1.01 5.73 13.22
C LYS A 49 -1.96 6.85 13.58
N GLU A 50 -1.41 7.97 14.02
CA GLU A 50 -2.15 9.17 14.34
C GLU A 50 -1.26 10.40 14.21
N ARG A 51 -1.89 11.57 14.05
CA ARG A 51 -1.21 12.86 13.98
C ARG A 51 -2.11 13.95 14.54
N GLN A 52 -1.64 14.63 15.58
CA GLN A 52 -2.29 15.84 16.04
C GLN A 52 -2.02 16.98 15.05
N ILE A 53 -3.08 17.67 14.65
CA ILE A 53 -3.03 18.90 13.87
C ILE A 53 -3.55 20.05 14.71
N SER A 54 -3.04 21.26 14.46
CA SER A 54 -3.57 22.51 14.99
C SER A 54 -4.03 23.39 13.84
N PHE A 55 -5.15 24.08 14.00
CA PHE A 55 -5.65 25.04 13.02
C PHE A 55 -6.49 26.12 13.70
N ASP A 56 -6.53 27.31 13.11
CA ASP A 56 -7.33 28.41 13.63
C ASP A 56 -8.71 28.42 12.99
N ARG A 57 -9.75 28.61 13.80
CA ARG A 57 -11.13 28.78 13.34
C ARG A 57 -11.83 29.83 14.18
N ALA A 58 -12.36 30.86 13.51
CA ALA A 58 -13.06 31.98 14.16
C ALA A 58 -12.25 32.62 15.32
N GLY A 59 -10.93 32.79 15.13
CA GLY A 59 -10.05 33.40 16.13
C GLY A 59 -9.58 32.46 17.25
N HIS A 60 -9.98 31.19 17.26
CA HIS A 60 -9.55 30.20 18.24
C HIS A 60 -8.64 29.14 17.63
N ARG A 61 -7.52 28.85 18.31
CA ARG A 61 -6.65 27.72 17.95
C ARG A 61 -7.29 26.41 18.42
N LEU A 62 -7.64 25.56 17.46
CA LEU A 62 -8.20 24.24 17.69
C LEU A 62 -7.15 23.17 17.46
N ASN A 63 -7.30 22.03 18.15
CA ASN A 63 -6.48 20.85 17.97
C ASN A 63 -7.37 19.66 17.60
N TYR A 64 -6.91 18.83 16.67
CA TYR A 64 -7.63 17.61 16.28
C TYR A 64 -6.64 16.46 16.10
N MET A 65 -6.98 15.29 16.65
CA MET A 65 -6.20 14.07 16.47
C MET A 65 -6.70 13.32 15.23
N LEU A 66 -5.94 13.37 14.14
CA LEU A 66 -6.19 12.53 12.97
C LEU A 66 -5.80 11.09 13.30
N ARG A 67 -6.70 10.14 13.10
CA ARG A 67 -6.42 8.71 13.25
C ARG A 67 -6.38 8.04 11.89
N ASN A 68 -5.39 7.19 11.68
CA ASN A 68 -5.29 6.42 10.44
C ASN A 68 -6.44 5.41 10.37
N THR A 69 -7.07 5.33 9.21
CA THR A 69 -8.19 4.41 8.96
C THR A 69 -7.72 3.00 8.58
N ASN A 70 -6.42 2.81 8.33
CA ASN A 70 -5.85 1.48 8.15
C ASN A 70 -5.62 0.81 9.51
N GLU A 71 -6.54 -0.06 9.92
CA GLU A 71 -6.50 -0.78 11.20
C GLU A 71 -5.37 -1.82 11.31
N LEU A 72 -4.72 -2.13 10.19
CA LEU A 72 -3.58 -3.05 10.14
C LEU A 72 -2.22 -2.33 10.31
N LEU A 73 -2.22 -1.01 10.35
CA LEU A 73 -0.98 -0.24 10.45
C LEU A 73 -0.20 -0.56 11.74
N GLY A 74 1.09 -0.84 11.59
CA GLY A 74 1.98 -1.27 12.67
C GLY A 74 1.74 -2.71 13.16
N LYS A 75 0.98 -3.52 12.43
CA LYS A 75 0.85 -4.97 12.65
C LYS A 75 1.55 -5.69 11.50
N MET A 76 2.16 -6.85 11.76
CA MET A 76 2.78 -7.69 10.70
C MET A 76 3.77 -6.94 9.78
N GLY A 77 4.48 -5.94 10.31
CA GLY A 77 5.41 -5.11 9.53
C GLY A 77 4.75 -4.12 8.56
N ILE A 78 3.43 -3.93 8.64
CA ILE A 78 2.67 -3.00 7.78
C ILE A 78 2.96 -1.56 8.19
N ASP A 79 3.40 -0.73 7.25
CA ASP A 79 3.71 0.69 7.43
C ASP A 79 2.95 1.61 6.43
N GLY A 80 1.89 1.08 5.81
CA GLY A 80 1.02 1.81 4.90
C GLY A 80 -0.10 0.91 4.33
N VAL A 81 -0.86 1.34 3.33
CA VAL A 81 -0.82 2.66 2.68
C VAL A 81 -2.16 3.36 2.86
N LYS A 82 -3.25 2.81 2.31
CA LYS A 82 -4.51 3.54 2.28
C LYS A 82 -5.75 2.67 2.11
N THR A 83 -6.82 3.05 2.79
CA THR A 83 -8.19 2.55 2.65
C THR A 83 -9.01 3.40 1.67
N GLY A 84 -10.03 2.82 1.03
CA GLY A 84 -11.02 3.58 0.25
C GLY A 84 -12.36 2.88 0.22
N THR A 85 -13.47 3.62 0.26
CA THR A 85 -14.81 3.02 0.22
C THR A 85 -15.75 3.94 -0.52
N SER A 86 -16.51 3.39 -1.46
CA SER A 86 -17.69 4.03 -2.02
C SER A 86 -18.76 2.98 -2.28
N ALA A 87 -19.99 3.43 -2.57
CA ALA A 87 -21.08 2.53 -2.91
C ALA A 87 -20.77 1.67 -4.15
N ARG A 88 -19.99 2.17 -5.12
CA ARG A 88 -19.65 1.41 -6.33
C ARG A 88 -18.34 0.64 -6.22
N SER A 89 -17.37 1.14 -5.47
CA SER A 89 -16.04 0.50 -5.36
C SER A 89 -15.96 -0.59 -4.30
N GLY A 90 -16.95 -0.69 -3.41
CA GLY A 90 -16.86 -1.57 -2.25
C GLY A 90 -15.72 -1.16 -1.32
N GLN A 91 -15.16 -2.11 -0.58
CA GLN A 91 -14.02 -1.86 0.29
C GLN A 91 -12.70 -2.07 -0.47
N CYS A 92 -11.91 -1.01 -0.61
CA CYS A 92 -10.57 -1.06 -1.18
C CYS A 92 -9.50 -0.88 -0.09
N LEU A 93 -8.36 -1.53 -0.26
CA LEU A 93 -7.21 -1.44 0.64
C LEU A 93 -5.90 -1.65 -0.14
N ILE A 94 -4.93 -0.78 0.11
CA ILE A 94 -3.54 -1.00 -0.28
C ILE A 94 -2.71 -1.13 0.98
N LEU A 95 -2.01 -2.26 1.12
CA LEU A 95 -1.05 -2.52 2.19
C LEU A 95 0.35 -2.48 1.63
N TYR A 96 1.27 -1.94 2.41
CA TYR A 96 2.71 -2.06 2.20
C TYR A 96 3.31 -2.58 3.51
N ALA A 97 4.11 -3.63 3.41
CA ALA A 97 4.65 -4.32 4.56
C ALA A 97 6.13 -4.63 4.34
N ASN A 98 6.89 -4.49 5.41
CA ASN A 98 8.34 -4.67 5.40
C ASN A 98 8.72 -5.79 6.36
N ARG A 99 9.75 -6.55 5.98
CA ARG A 99 10.53 -7.39 6.89
C ARG A 99 11.95 -6.86 6.91
N GLU A 100 12.72 -7.23 7.93
CA GLU A 100 14.16 -6.91 7.99
C GLU A 100 14.85 -7.35 6.69
N SER A 101 15.82 -6.59 6.20
CA SER A 101 16.58 -7.01 5.02
C SER A 101 17.29 -8.34 5.29
N GLU A 102 17.28 -9.22 4.31
CA GLU A 102 18.02 -10.47 4.39
C GLU A 102 19.45 -10.25 3.88
N VAL A 103 20.45 -10.62 4.67
CA VAL A 103 21.86 -10.55 4.27
C VAL A 103 22.34 -11.97 3.96
N VAL A 104 22.68 -12.23 2.71
CA VAL A 104 23.23 -13.51 2.26
C VAL A 104 24.72 -13.36 2.04
N ARG A 105 25.51 -14.16 2.74
CA ARG A 105 26.98 -14.19 2.62
C ARG A 105 27.41 -15.40 1.80
N GLN A 106 28.17 -15.17 0.74
CA GLN A 106 28.76 -16.22 -0.10
C GLN A 106 30.26 -15.94 -0.24
N GLY A 107 31.07 -16.66 0.56
CA GLY A 107 32.50 -16.37 0.68
C GLY A 107 32.75 -14.96 1.21
N HIS A 108 33.48 -14.14 0.44
CA HIS A 108 33.73 -12.74 0.77
C HIS A 108 32.66 -11.76 0.21
N GLN A 109 31.63 -12.25 -0.49
CA GLN A 109 30.56 -11.41 -1.00
C GLN A 109 29.37 -11.39 -0.03
N GLU A 110 28.87 -10.20 0.26
CA GLU A 110 27.60 -9.99 0.98
C GLU A 110 26.58 -9.37 0.03
N THR A 111 25.40 -9.98 -0.07
CA THR A 111 24.27 -9.41 -0.81
C THR A 111 23.13 -9.12 0.16
N VAL A 112 22.63 -7.88 0.12
CA VAL A 112 21.48 -7.44 0.92
C VAL A 112 20.23 -7.46 0.06
N TYR A 113 19.21 -8.18 0.51
CA TYR A 113 17.90 -8.27 -0.13
C TYR A 113 16.87 -7.51 0.72
N PRO A 114 16.45 -6.30 0.30
CA PRO A 114 15.32 -5.61 0.91
C PRO A 114 14.03 -6.42 0.74
N ARG A 115 13.26 -6.56 1.81
CA ARG A 115 12.02 -7.35 1.81
C ARG A 115 10.81 -6.45 2.00
N HIS A 116 10.17 -6.13 0.88
CA HIS A 116 8.95 -5.34 0.82
C HIS A 116 7.87 -6.11 0.07
N LEU A 117 6.65 -6.15 0.63
CA LEU A 117 5.49 -6.76 0.00
C LEU A 117 4.34 -5.75 -0.04
N MET A 118 3.63 -5.72 -1.16
CA MET A 118 2.46 -4.87 -1.36
C MET A 118 1.26 -5.73 -1.71
N VAL A 119 0.11 -5.41 -1.12
CA VAL A 119 -1.18 -6.01 -1.46
C VAL A 119 -2.11 -4.89 -1.92
N VAL A 120 -2.74 -5.06 -3.08
CA VAL A 120 -3.81 -4.18 -3.56
C VAL A 120 -5.10 -4.99 -3.66
N LEU A 121 -6.10 -4.56 -2.90
CA LEU A 121 -7.41 -5.17 -2.82
C LEU A 121 -8.47 -4.16 -3.24
N LEU A 122 -9.35 -4.56 -4.17
CA LEU A 122 -10.44 -3.74 -4.70
C LEU A 122 -11.75 -4.50 -4.56
N GLY A 123 -12.85 -3.83 -4.20
CA GLY A 123 -14.19 -4.45 -4.20
C GLY A 123 -14.45 -5.47 -3.09
N SER A 124 -13.66 -5.47 -2.01
CA SER A 124 -13.83 -6.40 -0.89
C SER A 124 -15.09 -6.10 -0.07
N THR A 125 -15.59 -7.10 0.65
CA THR A 125 -16.58 -6.93 1.73
C THR A 125 -15.92 -6.97 3.11
N ASN A 126 -14.68 -7.48 3.22
CA ASN A 126 -13.92 -7.58 4.47
C ASN A 126 -12.42 -7.34 4.21
N ARG A 127 -12.09 -6.07 3.93
CA ARG A 127 -10.75 -5.72 3.43
C ARG A 127 -9.60 -6.09 4.36
N PHE A 128 -9.82 -6.05 5.68
CA PHE A 128 -8.75 -6.24 6.65
C PHE A 128 -8.43 -7.72 6.87
N ASN A 129 -9.44 -8.60 6.92
CA ASN A 129 -9.20 -10.03 7.01
C ASN A 129 -8.62 -10.56 5.69
N GLU A 130 -9.18 -10.17 4.55
CA GLU A 130 -8.67 -10.56 3.23
C GLU A 130 -7.25 -10.01 3.00
N GLY A 131 -7.00 -8.74 3.33
CA GLY A 131 -5.67 -8.14 3.22
C GLY A 131 -4.64 -8.84 4.11
N THR A 132 -5.02 -9.24 5.33
CA THR A 132 -4.16 -10.01 6.23
C THR A 132 -3.81 -11.38 5.64
N ALA A 133 -4.81 -12.12 5.15
CA ALA A 133 -4.61 -13.43 4.55
C ALA A 133 -3.72 -13.38 3.30
N LEU A 134 -3.95 -12.39 2.41
CA LEU A 134 -3.14 -12.18 1.22
C LEU A 134 -1.70 -11.81 1.55
N LEU A 135 -1.49 -10.97 2.58
CA LEU A 135 -0.15 -10.61 3.03
C LEU A 135 0.61 -11.83 3.58
N GLN A 136 -0.03 -12.61 4.44
CA GLN A 136 0.54 -13.84 4.98
C GLN A 136 0.90 -14.84 3.88
N ARG A 137 -0.03 -15.06 2.93
CA ARG A 137 0.20 -15.93 1.79
C ARG A 137 1.34 -15.42 0.90
N GLY A 138 1.38 -14.12 0.64
CA GLY A 138 2.44 -13.47 -0.14
C GLY A 138 3.82 -13.68 0.46
N TRP A 139 3.93 -13.55 1.79
CA TRP A 139 5.19 -13.84 2.48
C TRP A 139 5.58 -15.32 2.42
N GLN A 140 4.63 -16.24 2.59
CA GLN A 140 4.91 -17.68 2.42
C GLN A 140 5.45 -17.99 1.01
N LEU A 141 4.87 -17.38 -0.02
CA LEU A 141 5.32 -17.53 -1.40
C LEU A 141 6.72 -16.93 -1.61
N TYR A 142 6.98 -15.76 -1.02
CA TYR A 142 8.32 -15.15 -1.03
C TYR A 142 9.35 -16.08 -0.38
N ASP A 143 9.05 -16.62 0.80
CA ASP A 143 9.97 -17.47 1.56
C ASP A 143 10.27 -18.78 0.77
N GLN A 144 9.25 -19.36 0.13
CA GLN A 144 9.43 -20.52 -0.77
C GLN A 144 10.30 -20.18 -1.99
N TRP A 145 10.06 -19.04 -2.65
CA TRP A 145 10.85 -18.59 -3.78
C TRP A 145 12.31 -18.29 -3.39
N ALA A 146 12.52 -17.68 -2.23
CA ALA A 146 13.84 -17.39 -1.69
C ALA A 146 14.62 -18.68 -1.37
N ALA A 147 13.96 -19.66 -0.74
CA ALA A 147 14.54 -20.97 -0.45
C ALA A 147 14.86 -21.78 -1.72
N ALA A 148 14.06 -21.63 -2.78
CA ALA A 148 14.30 -22.25 -4.08
C ALA A 148 15.41 -21.58 -4.92
N GLY A 149 16.20 -20.68 -4.32
CA GLY A 149 17.33 -20.03 -5.00
C GLY A 149 16.96 -18.78 -5.78
N ARG A 150 15.79 -18.17 -5.52
CA ARG A 150 15.39 -16.86 -6.07
C ARG A 150 15.33 -16.84 -7.60
N LEU A 151 14.85 -17.92 -8.21
CA LEU A 151 14.74 -18.04 -9.67
C LEU A 151 13.89 -16.88 -10.23
N ALA A 152 14.48 -16.04 -11.09
CA ALA A 152 13.78 -14.96 -11.77
C ALA A 152 13.44 -15.36 -13.20
N ASP A 153 12.19 -15.17 -13.62
CA ASP A 153 11.80 -15.27 -15.02
C ASP A 153 12.13 -13.94 -15.71
N PRO A 154 13.11 -13.90 -16.63
CA PRO A 154 13.52 -12.67 -17.30
C PRO A 154 12.42 -12.02 -18.13
N LYS A 155 11.34 -12.76 -18.46
CA LYS A 155 10.19 -12.24 -19.22
C LYS A 155 9.10 -11.61 -18.35
N LYS A 156 9.17 -11.71 -17.01
CA LYS A 156 8.15 -11.21 -16.07
C LYS A 156 8.66 -10.03 -15.23
N LEU A 157 9.20 -9.00 -15.88
CA LEU A 157 9.54 -7.75 -15.22
C LEU A 157 8.33 -6.80 -15.22
N LEU A 158 7.92 -6.35 -14.02
CA LEU A 158 6.81 -5.40 -13.79
C LEU A 158 7.22 -3.93 -13.92
#